data_AF-A0A559ICY7-F1
#
_entry.id   AF-A0A559ICY7-F1
#
_cell.length_a   1.000
_cell.length_b   1.000
_cell.length_c   1.000
_cell.angle_alpha   90.00
_cell.angle_beta   90.00
_cell.angle_gamma   90.00
#
_symmetry.space_group_name_H-M   'P 1'
#
loop_
_entity.id
_entity.type
_entity.pdbx_description
1 polymer ?
#
loop_
_entity_poly.entity_id
_entity_poly.type
_entity_poly.pdbx_seq_one_letter_code
_entity_poly.pdbx_strand_id
1 'polypeptide(L)'
;MNKKTIVKEMNMVLGPFNQASFILNGTEVEISKWNELQYEMHLAAWGEDVLESFQYEGMKPIDIDEPIYCALFKSEFMITNSLECIIQAFHTEGTYSFVGLENTYKIVDPEMDEDEDPELNFIYYYRFDQCSWVIPTGLCKLNGCYTDFIKCKSKAEARKKAIELTEEGKEVEQSAPCPSCCNDYMQEYC
;
A
#
# COMPACT_ATOMS: atom_id res chain seq x y z
N MET A 1 -11.30 -2.53 26.37
CA MET A 1 -11.97 -1.55 25.48
C MET A 1 -13.03 -2.27 24.64
N ASN A 2 -14.16 -1.63 24.31
CA ASN A 2 -15.25 -2.31 23.60
C ASN A 2 -15.09 -2.23 22.06
N LYS A 3 -15.73 -3.14 21.31
CA LYS A 3 -15.68 -3.22 19.83
C LYS A 3 -15.96 -1.86 19.16
N LYS A 4 -16.94 -1.10 19.66
CA LYS A 4 -17.33 0.19 19.07
C LYS A 4 -16.23 1.25 19.19
N THR A 5 -15.49 1.25 20.30
CA THR A 5 -14.36 2.18 20.49
C THR A 5 -13.22 1.86 19.52
N ILE A 6 -12.89 0.58 19.33
CA ILE A 6 -11.83 0.14 18.42
C ILE A 6 -12.15 0.52 16.98
N VAL A 7 -13.37 0.22 16.51
CA VAL A 7 -13.83 0.62 15.17
C VAL A 7 -13.71 2.13 14.97
N LYS A 8 -14.07 2.93 15.99
CA LYS A 8 -13.98 4.39 15.91
C LYS A 8 -12.53 4.86 15.77
N GLU A 9 -11.60 4.28 16.53
CA GLU A 9 -10.17 4.61 16.45
C GLU A 9 -9.57 4.18 15.10
N MET A 10 -9.88 2.97 14.64
CA MET A 10 -9.43 2.51 13.31
C MET A 10 -9.98 3.39 12.19
N ASN A 11 -11.23 3.84 12.27
CA ASN A 11 -11.79 4.80 11.31
C ASN A 11 -11.11 6.17 11.39
N MET A 12 -10.77 6.65 12.59
CA MET A 12 -10.03 7.90 12.76
C MET A 12 -8.62 7.84 12.19
N VAL A 13 -7.96 6.69 12.25
CA VAL A 13 -6.62 6.47 11.67
C VAL A 13 -6.72 6.23 10.17
N LEU A 14 -7.55 5.28 9.73
CA LEU A 14 -7.66 4.96 8.30
C LEU A 14 -8.33 6.10 7.51
N GLY A 15 -9.09 7.00 8.14
CA GLY A 15 -9.61 8.21 7.48
C GLY A 15 -8.52 8.97 6.72
N PRO A 16 -7.48 9.47 7.40
CA PRO A 16 -6.33 10.14 6.79
C PRO A 16 -5.25 9.20 6.21
N PHE A 17 -5.14 7.95 6.67
CA PHE A 17 -4.04 7.04 6.27
C PHE A 17 -4.53 5.86 5.43
N ASN A 18 -3.78 5.51 4.38
CA ASN A 18 -4.09 4.36 3.52
C ASN A 18 -3.63 3.03 4.12
N GLN A 19 -2.77 3.04 5.12
CA GLN A 19 -2.27 1.84 5.78
C GLN A 19 -2.02 2.14 7.25
N ALA A 20 -2.26 1.17 8.12
CA ALA A 20 -1.94 1.26 9.54
C ALA A 20 -1.72 -0.12 10.13
N SER A 21 -0.74 -0.22 11.03
CA SER A 21 -0.50 -1.42 11.83
C SER A 21 -1.06 -1.25 13.23
N PHE A 22 -1.86 -2.23 13.65
CA PHE A 22 -2.49 -2.28 14.95
C PHE A 22 -2.01 -3.53 15.69
N ILE A 23 -1.64 -3.38 16.96
CA ILE A 23 -1.42 -4.54 17.82
C ILE A 23 -2.73 -4.85 18.52
N LEU A 24 -3.44 -5.86 18.01
CA LEU A 24 -4.69 -6.35 18.59
C LEU A 24 -4.41 -7.66 19.32
N ASN A 25 -4.53 -7.63 20.64
CA ASN A 25 -4.33 -8.80 21.50
C ASN A 25 -2.94 -9.45 21.34
N GLY A 26 -1.89 -8.63 21.20
CA GLY A 26 -0.51 -9.11 21.00
C GLY A 26 -0.23 -9.65 19.60
N THR A 27 -1.21 -9.64 18.69
CA THR A 27 -1.04 -9.92 17.27
C THR A 27 -0.92 -8.61 16.52
N GLU A 28 0.11 -8.48 15.70
CA GLU A 28 0.24 -7.36 14.77
C GLU A 28 -0.68 -7.58 13.56
N VAL A 29 -1.41 -6.53 13.22
CA VAL A 29 -2.45 -6.52 12.21
C VAL A 29 -2.19 -5.33 11.31
N GLU A 30 -1.82 -5.61 10.07
CA GLU A 30 -1.60 -4.57 9.09
C GLU A 30 -2.87 -4.42 8.27
N ILE A 31 -3.40 -3.20 8.17
CA ILE A 31 -4.62 -2.92 7.42
C ILE A 31 -4.32 -1.87 6.39
N SER A 32 -4.65 -2.16 5.14
CA SER A 32 -4.51 -1.26 4.01
C SER A 32 -5.87 -0.99 3.35
N LYS A 33 -6.10 0.26 2.95
CA LYS A 33 -7.23 0.66 2.11
C LYS A 33 -6.88 0.39 0.66
N TRP A 34 -7.75 -0.33 -0.03
CA TRP A 34 -7.62 -0.66 -1.44
C TRP A 34 -8.60 0.15 -2.28
N ASN A 35 -8.19 0.45 -3.50
CA ASN A 35 -9.07 0.91 -4.58
C ASN A 35 -9.51 -0.28 -5.46
N GLU A 36 -10.42 0.00 -6.39
CA GLU A 36 -10.94 -0.99 -7.35
C GLU A 36 -9.82 -1.70 -8.12
N LEU A 37 -8.85 -0.95 -8.65
CA LEU A 37 -7.73 -1.52 -9.42
C LEU A 37 -6.90 -2.51 -8.59
N GLN A 38 -6.62 -2.19 -7.32
CA GLN A 38 -5.91 -3.08 -6.41
C GLN A 38 -6.67 -4.40 -6.17
N TYR A 39 -7.98 -4.30 -6.01
CA TYR A 39 -8.85 -5.46 -5.86
C TYR A 39 -8.88 -6.32 -7.13
N GLU A 40 -9.08 -5.71 -8.30
CA GLU A 40 -9.08 -6.41 -9.59
C GLU A 40 -7.74 -7.10 -9.89
N MET A 41 -6.62 -6.42 -9.62
CA MET A 41 -5.28 -7.00 -9.77
C MET A 41 -5.07 -8.23 -8.87
N HIS A 42 -5.61 -8.19 -7.66
CA HIS A 42 -5.55 -9.34 -6.75
C HIS A 42 -6.36 -10.52 -7.30
N LEU A 43 -7.60 -10.28 -7.76
CA LEU A 43 -8.43 -11.31 -8.37
C LEU A 43 -7.78 -11.92 -9.62
N ALA A 44 -7.15 -11.08 -10.46
CA ALA A 44 -6.46 -11.55 -11.65
C ALA A 44 -5.23 -12.41 -11.35
N ALA A 45 -4.53 -12.13 -10.24
CA ALA A 45 -3.33 -12.86 -9.84
C ALA A 45 -3.63 -14.17 -9.12
N TRP A 46 -4.70 -14.23 -8.33
CA TRP A 46 -4.94 -15.32 -7.38
C TRP A 46 -6.27 -16.07 -7.62
N GLY A 47 -7.17 -15.53 -8.44
CA GLY A 47 -8.51 -16.08 -8.68
C GLY A 47 -9.53 -15.67 -7.61
N GLU A 48 -10.82 -15.80 -7.94
CA GLU A 48 -11.92 -15.47 -7.02
C GLU A 48 -11.95 -16.38 -5.78
N ASP A 49 -11.47 -17.62 -5.91
CA ASP A 49 -11.42 -18.64 -4.86
C ASP A 49 -10.47 -18.27 -3.69
N VAL A 50 -9.57 -17.28 -3.89
CA VAL A 50 -8.62 -16.84 -2.85
C VAL A 50 -9.25 -15.84 -1.86
N LEU A 51 -10.44 -15.31 -2.16
CA LEU A 51 -11.25 -14.55 -1.20
C LEU A 51 -11.81 -15.41 -0.05
N GLU A 52 -11.57 -16.73 -0.08
CA GLU A 52 -12.12 -17.68 0.90
C GLU A 52 -11.22 -17.94 2.12
N SER A 53 -10.01 -17.37 2.19
CA SER A 53 -9.07 -17.66 3.29
C SER A 53 -9.65 -17.33 4.68
N PHE A 54 -10.53 -16.33 4.80
CA PHE A 54 -11.37 -16.08 5.97
C PHE A 54 -12.72 -15.49 5.59
N GLN A 55 -13.77 -16.31 5.55
CA GLN A 55 -15.16 -15.84 5.52
C GLN A 55 -15.88 -16.22 6.81
N TYR A 56 -16.45 -15.21 7.48
CA TYR A 56 -17.32 -15.42 8.64
C TYR A 56 -18.78 -15.31 8.24
N GLU A 57 -19.65 -15.96 9.02
CA GLU A 57 -21.09 -15.86 8.88
C GLU A 57 -21.54 -14.39 9.01
N GLY A 58 -22.05 -13.81 7.91
CA GLY A 58 -22.49 -12.41 7.85
C GLY A 58 -21.56 -11.46 7.08
N MET A 59 -20.42 -11.93 6.57
CA MET A 59 -19.58 -11.18 5.64
C MET A 59 -20.31 -11.03 4.30
N LYS A 60 -20.38 -9.80 3.79
CA LYS A 60 -21.00 -9.50 2.50
C LYS A 60 -19.98 -9.65 1.36
N PRO A 61 -20.44 -9.87 0.11
CA PRO A 61 -19.61 -9.69 -1.06
C PRO A 61 -18.96 -8.30 -1.06
N ILE A 62 -17.77 -8.20 -1.68
CA ILE A 62 -17.07 -6.93 -1.80
C ILE A 62 -17.87 -5.99 -2.70
N ASP A 63 -18.16 -4.81 -2.18
CA ASP A 63 -18.71 -3.68 -2.93
C ASP A 63 -17.55 -2.75 -3.29
N ILE A 64 -17.33 -2.54 -4.60
CA ILE A 64 -16.25 -1.69 -5.11
C ILE A 64 -16.55 -0.21 -4.92
N ASP A 65 -17.81 0.16 -4.69
CA ASP A 65 -18.23 1.54 -4.42
C ASP A 65 -18.04 1.91 -2.93
N GLU A 66 -17.75 0.93 -2.07
CA GLU A 66 -17.43 1.12 -0.66
C GLU A 66 -15.90 1.00 -0.41
N PRO A 67 -15.36 1.58 0.68
CA PRO A 67 -13.96 1.40 1.03
C PRO A 67 -13.60 -0.08 1.14
N ILE A 68 -12.58 -0.52 0.41
CA ILE A 68 -12.07 -1.89 0.48
C ILE A 68 -10.89 -1.89 1.46
N TYR A 69 -10.86 -2.86 2.37
CA TYR A 69 -9.80 -3.05 3.33
C TYR A 69 -9.16 -4.42 3.10
N CYS A 70 -7.83 -4.47 3.04
CA CYS A 70 -7.06 -5.69 3.14
C CYS A 70 -6.32 -5.71 4.48
N ALA A 71 -6.65 -6.70 5.31
CA ALA A 71 -6.03 -6.92 6.60
C ALA A 71 -5.11 -8.15 6.55
N LEU A 72 -3.85 -8.01 6.92
CA LEU A 72 -2.90 -9.10 7.09
C LEU A 72 -2.80 -9.49 8.56
N PHE A 73 -2.90 -10.79 8.82
CA PHE A 73 -2.71 -11.42 10.11
C PHE A 73 -1.65 -12.52 9.96
N LYS A 74 -0.43 -12.29 10.45
CA LYS A 74 0.69 -13.24 10.30
C LYS A 74 0.93 -13.60 8.81
N SER A 75 0.50 -14.79 8.36
CA SER A 75 0.65 -15.30 6.98
C SER A 75 -0.67 -15.38 6.22
N GLU A 76 -1.76 -14.90 6.82
CA GLU A 76 -3.11 -14.95 6.26
C GLU A 76 -3.60 -13.51 6.04
N PHE A 77 -4.58 -13.34 5.17
CA PHE A 77 -5.15 -12.03 4.90
C PHE A 77 -6.66 -12.11 4.71
N MET A 78 -7.34 -10.99 4.89
CA MET A 78 -8.77 -10.80 4.70
C MET A 78 -9.01 -9.57 3.85
N ILE A 79 -9.88 -9.66 2.86
CA ILE A 79 -10.39 -8.51 2.10
C ILE A 79 -11.84 -8.28 2.49
N THR A 80 -12.20 -7.05 2.86
CA THR A 80 -13.55 -6.71 3.34
C THR A 80 -13.86 -5.22 3.17
N ASN A 81 -15.14 -4.85 3.06
CA ASN A 81 -15.55 -3.44 3.19
C ASN A 81 -15.81 -3.02 4.66
N SER A 82 -15.65 -3.93 5.64
CA SER A 82 -16.02 -3.67 7.03
C SER A 82 -14.88 -3.91 8.02
N LEU A 83 -14.46 -2.83 8.70
CA LEU A 83 -13.50 -2.92 9.82
C LEU A 83 -14.05 -3.76 10.99
N GLU A 84 -15.38 -3.84 11.13
CA GLU A 84 -16.03 -4.70 12.12
C GLU A 84 -15.77 -6.19 11.87
N CYS A 85 -15.63 -6.59 10.60
CA CYS A 85 -15.31 -7.96 10.21
C CYS A 85 -13.87 -8.31 10.60
N ILE A 86 -12.93 -7.38 10.38
CA ILE A 86 -11.53 -7.50 10.82
C ILE A 86 -11.48 -7.73 12.34
N ILE A 87 -12.24 -6.96 13.12
CA ILE A 87 -12.28 -7.12 14.59
C ILE A 87 -12.94 -8.44 14.99
N GLN A 88 -13.96 -8.90 14.26
CA GLN A 88 -14.63 -10.18 14.53
C GLN A 88 -13.73 -11.38 14.33
N ALA A 89 -12.75 -11.29 13.43
CA ALA A 89 -11.75 -12.34 13.24
C ALA A 89 -10.99 -12.66 14.52
N PHE A 90 -10.74 -11.66 15.37
CA PHE A 90 -10.07 -11.84 16.66
C PHE A 90 -10.97 -12.40 17.76
N HIS A 91 -12.29 -12.47 17.56
CA HIS A 91 -13.20 -13.00 18.57
C HIS A 91 -13.45 -14.51 18.43
N THR A 92 -13.17 -15.08 17.26
CA THR A 92 -13.43 -16.50 16.97
C THR A 92 -12.29 -17.42 17.43
N GLU A 93 -11.11 -16.88 17.72
CA GLU A 93 -10.05 -17.57 18.46
C GLU A 93 -10.21 -17.27 19.97
N GLY A 94 -10.63 -18.27 20.76
CA GLY A 94 -11.09 -18.13 22.16
C GLY A 94 -10.08 -17.69 23.23
N THR A 95 -9.14 -16.78 22.95
CA THR A 95 -8.02 -16.45 23.87
C THR A 95 -7.71 -14.96 24.02
N TYR A 96 -8.60 -14.05 23.63
CA TYR A 96 -8.21 -12.66 23.52
C TYR A 96 -9.04 -11.69 24.37
N SER A 97 -8.37 -11.01 25.31
CA SER A 97 -8.94 -9.97 26.15
C SER A 97 -8.43 -8.59 25.71
N PHE A 98 -9.35 -7.65 25.47
CA PHE A 98 -9.04 -6.32 24.93
C PHE A 98 -8.49 -5.37 26.00
N VAL A 99 -7.17 -5.40 26.19
CA VAL A 99 -6.43 -4.46 27.03
C VAL A 99 -5.55 -3.56 26.14
N GLY A 100 -6.01 -2.31 25.93
CA GLY A 100 -5.20 -1.15 25.47
C GLY A 100 -4.94 -0.96 23.97
N LEU A 101 -5.61 0.02 23.31
CA LEU A 101 -5.06 0.76 22.15
C LEU A 101 -4.32 2.04 22.59
N GLU A 102 -4.39 2.39 23.88
CA GLU A 102 -3.65 3.52 24.41
C GLU A 102 -2.14 3.17 24.38
N ASN A 103 -1.46 3.67 23.35
CA ASN A 103 -0.01 3.65 23.11
C ASN A 103 0.60 2.47 22.32
N THR A 104 -0.18 1.76 21.48
CA THR A 104 0.32 0.58 20.72
C THR A 104 0.08 0.63 19.21
N TYR A 105 -0.10 1.83 18.64
CA TYR A 105 -0.07 2.02 17.19
C TYR A 105 1.27 2.63 16.79
N LYS A 106 1.99 1.95 15.89
CA LYS A 106 3.07 2.59 15.15
C LYS A 106 2.39 3.28 13.97
N ILE A 107 2.28 4.61 14.04
CA ILE A 107 1.94 5.39 12.85
C ILE A 107 3.14 5.17 11.92
N VAL A 108 2.93 4.34 10.91
CA VAL A 108 3.83 4.31 9.78
C VAL A 108 3.33 5.46 8.92
N ASP A 109 3.96 6.63 9.05
CA ASP A 109 3.98 7.55 7.91
C ASP A 109 4.38 6.70 6.71
N PRO A 110 3.71 6.81 5.55
CA PRO A 110 4.02 5.98 4.40
C PRO A 110 5.54 5.97 4.27
N GLU A 111 6.16 4.82 4.53
CA GLU A 111 7.60 4.67 4.38
C GLU A 111 7.80 4.87 2.87
N MET A 112 8.10 6.12 2.48
CA MET A 112 9.07 6.31 1.45
C MET A 112 10.31 5.64 2.02
N ASP A 113 10.48 4.37 1.67
CA ASP A 113 11.73 3.63 1.78
C ASP A 113 12.77 4.39 0.92
N GLU A 114 13.15 5.59 1.38
CA GLU A 114 14.34 6.31 0.98
C GLU A 114 15.52 5.62 1.66
N ASP A 115 15.69 4.32 1.39
CA ASP A 115 17.03 3.75 1.41
C ASP A 115 17.74 4.32 0.18
N GLU A 116 18.07 5.62 0.21
CA GLU A 116 19.07 6.21 -0.66
C GLU A 116 20.40 5.56 -0.28
N ASP A 117 20.66 4.37 -0.82
CA ASP A 117 21.99 3.80 -0.86
C ASP A 117 22.82 4.76 -1.73
N PRO A 118 23.72 5.57 -1.15
CA PRO A 118 24.39 6.66 -1.87
C PRO A 118 25.31 6.14 -2.98
N GLU A 119 25.52 4.82 -3.04
CA GLU A 119 26.28 4.15 -4.09
C GLU A 119 25.44 3.79 -5.33
N LEU A 120 24.10 3.95 -5.29
CA LEU A 120 23.21 3.67 -6.41
C LEU A 120 22.89 4.92 -7.23
N ASN A 121 23.04 4.82 -8.55
CA ASN A 121 22.64 5.88 -9.48
C ASN A 121 21.12 5.93 -9.70
N PHE A 122 20.41 4.88 -9.31
CA PHE A 122 18.97 4.73 -9.48
C PHE A 122 18.29 4.53 -8.13
N ILE A 123 17.37 5.44 -7.81
CA ILE A 123 16.43 5.22 -6.70
C ILE A 123 15.43 4.13 -7.07
N TYR A 124 14.83 3.50 -6.07
CA TYR A 124 13.71 2.57 -6.28
C TYR A 124 12.72 2.72 -5.14
N TYR A 125 11.42 2.69 -5.45
CA TYR A 125 10.37 2.90 -4.45
C TYR A 125 9.09 2.21 -4.88
N TYR A 126 8.16 2.02 -3.94
CA TYR A 126 6.86 1.44 -4.26
C TYR A 126 5.90 2.49 -4.82
N ARG A 127 5.35 2.27 -6.03
CA ARG A 127 4.28 3.11 -6.59
C ARG A 127 2.92 2.47 -6.34
N PHE A 128 2.13 3.12 -5.49
CA PHE A 128 0.81 2.64 -5.09
C PHE A 128 -0.20 2.60 -6.24
N ASP A 129 -0.18 3.58 -7.14
CA ASP A 129 -1.05 3.61 -8.31
C ASP A 129 -0.75 2.50 -9.33
N GLN A 130 0.44 1.89 -9.24
CA GLN A 130 0.88 0.81 -10.13
C GLN A 130 1.04 -0.54 -9.41
N CYS A 131 0.79 -0.59 -8.10
CA CYS A 131 0.95 -1.77 -7.24
C CYS A 131 2.26 -2.55 -7.50
N SER A 132 3.35 -1.82 -7.69
CA SER A 132 4.64 -2.40 -8.03
C SER A 132 5.78 -1.58 -7.46
N TRP A 133 6.89 -2.26 -7.20
CA TRP A 133 8.15 -1.58 -6.98
C TRP A 133 8.63 -1.02 -8.30
N VAL A 134 9.03 0.23 -8.33
CA VAL A 134 9.45 0.90 -9.56
C VAL A 134 10.83 1.51 -9.44
N ILE A 135 11.51 1.55 -10.57
CA ILE A 135 12.76 2.28 -10.75
C ILE A 135 12.47 3.36 -11.79
N PRO A 136 12.52 4.65 -11.43
CA PRO A 136 12.38 5.71 -12.43
C PRO A 136 13.58 5.71 -13.37
N THR A 137 13.31 5.74 -14.66
CA THR A 137 14.32 5.81 -15.73
C THR A 137 14.22 7.09 -16.55
N GLY A 138 13.14 7.85 -16.38
CA GLY A 138 12.89 9.10 -17.09
C GLY A 138 12.61 10.25 -16.12
N LEU A 139 13.16 11.42 -16.44
CA LEU A 139 12.92 12.68 -15.73
C LEU A 139 12.35 13.74 -16.69
N CYS A 140 11.22 14.32 -16.31
CA CYS A 140 10.60 15.44 -17.00
C CYS A 140 11.55 16.64 -17.04
N LYS A 141 11.80 17.17 -18.24
CA LYS A 141 12.69 18.33 -18.44
C LYS A 141 12.24 19.64 -17.80
N LEU A 142 10.97 19.79 -17.44
CA LEU A 142 10.47 21.03 -16.83
C LEU A 142 10.68 21.02 -15.31
N ASN A 143 10.05 20.07 -14.59
CA ASN A 143 10.03 20.06 -13.13
C ASN A 143 10.73 18.84 -12.51
N GLY A 144 11.43 18.02 -13.29
CA GLY A 144 12.13 16.85 -12.75
C GLY A 144 11.20 15.76 -12.20
N CYS A 145 9.93 15.73 -12.62
CA CYS A 145 9.02 14.64 -12.26
C CYS A 145 9.47 13.34 -12.93
N TYR A 146 9.37 12.21 -12.24
CA TYR A 146 9.62 10.92 -12.86
C TYR A 146 8.53 10.55 -13.87
N THR A 147 8.92 10.12 -15.07
CA THR A 147 8.03 9.90 -16.22
C THR A 147 8.00 8.44 -16.69
N ASP A 148 9.15 7.78 -16.69
CA ASP A 148 9.29 6.39 -17.12
C ASP A 148 9.74 5.50 -15.96
N PHE A 149 9.23 4.27 -15.92
CA PHE A 149 9.40 3.36 -14.78
C PHE A 149 9.65 1.92 -15.21
N ILE A 150 10.66 1.28 -14.64
CA ILE A 150 10.81 -0.18 -14.67
C ILE A 150 10.04 -0.78 -13.50
N LYS A 151 9.05 -1.63 -13.79
CA LYS A 151 8.24 -2.32 -12.77
C LYS A 151 8.91 -3.62 -12.31
N CYS A 152 8.90 -3.83 -11.01
CA CYS A 152 9.44 -4.99 -10.31
C CYS A 152 8.36 -5.55 -9.37
N LYS A 153 8.37 -6.88 -9.16
CA LYS A 153 7.35 -7.57 -8.35
C LYS A 153 7.65 -7.52 -6.85
N SER A 154 8.87 -7.18 -6.46
CA SER A 154 9.29 -7.12 -5.05
C SER A 154 10.40 -6.09 -4.82
N LYS A 155 10.57 -5.65 -3.55
CA LYS A 155 11.67 -4.74 -3.14
C LYS A 155 13.04 -5.32 -3.51
N ALA A 156 13.23 -6.62 -3.29
CA ALA A 156 14.48 -7.31 -3.60
C ALA A 156 14.80 -7.30 -5.09
N GLU A 157 13.79 -7.47 -5.95
CA GLU A 157 13.94 -7.39 -7.41
C GLU A 157 14.28 -5.96 -7.85
N ALA A 158 13.60 -4.96 -7.30
CA ALA A 158 13.87 -3.55 -7.60
C ALA A 158 15.28 -3.13 -7.17
N ARG A 159 15.71 -3.51 -5.96
CA ARG A 159 17.07 -3.27 -5.49
C ARG A 159 18.11 -3.93 -6.40
N LYS A 160 17.92 -5.21 -6.73
CA LYS A 160 18.82 -5.93 -7.63
C LYS A 160 18.90 -5.21 -8.99
N LYS A 161 17.76 -4.75 -9.50
CA LYS A 161 17.69 -4.10 -10.80
C LYS A 161 18.32 -2.70 -10.79
N ALA A 162 18.20 -1.95 -9.70
CA ALA A 162 18.89 -0.67 -9.51
C ALA A 162 20.41 -0.83 -9.47
N ILE A 163 20.91 -1.89 -8.82
CA ILE A 163 22.34 -2.26 -8.83
C ILE A 163 22.79 -2.58 -10.26
N GLU A 164 22.07 -3.46 -10.98
CA GLU A 164 22.39 -3.81 -12.38
C GLU A 164 22.51 -2.57 -13.28
N LEU A 165 21.56 -1.63 -13.17
CA LEU A 165 21.58 -0.40 -13.97
C LEU A 165 22.75 0.53 -13.61
N THR A 166 23.10 0.58 -12.32
CA THR A 166 24.25 1.36 -11.82
C THR A 166 25.57 0.76 -12.32
N GLU A 167 25.72 -0.57 -12.23
CA GLU A 167 26.90 -1.30 -12.73
C GLU A 167 27.04 -1.21 -14.25
N GLU A 168 25.93 -1.15 -14.99
CA GLU A 168 25.89 -0.90 -16.43
C GLU A 168 26.29 0.55 -16.81
N GLY A 169 26.44 1.45 -15.83
CA GLY A 169 26.76 2.86 -16.06
C GLY A 169 25.62 3.64 -16.72
N LYS A 170 24.37 3.19 -16.53
CA LYS A 170 23.20 3.93 -17.00
C LYS A 170 22.93 5.13 -16.11
N GLU A 171 22.25 6.12 -16.68
CA GLU A 171 21.78 7.31 -15.99
C GLU A 171 20.29 7.50 -16.26
N VAL A 172 19.61 8.26 -15.40
CA VAL A 172 18.21 8.62 -15.60
C VAL A 172 18.11 9.60 -16.77
N GLU A 173 17.34 9.24 -17.80
CA GLU A 173 17.27 10.03 -19.03
C GLU A 173 16.32 11.21 -18.88
N GLN A 174 16.68 12.37 -19.46
CA GLN A 174 15.74 13.49 -19.54
C GLN A 174 14.73 13.29 -20.66
N SER A 175 13.46 13.09 -20.31
CA SER A 175 12.35 12.87 -21.24
C SER A 175 11.67 14.18 -21.67
N ALA A 176 10.73 14.09 -22.60
CA ALA A 176 9.84 15.21 -22.91
C ALA A 176 9.04 15.66 -21.66
N PRO A 177 8.56 16.92 -21.63
CA PRO A 177 7.69 17.39 -20.56
C PRO A 177 6.48 16.48 -20.38
N CYS A 178 6.18 16.11 -19.14
CA CYS A 178 4.96 15.35 -18.87
C CYS A 178 3.72 16.23 -19.10
N PRO A 179 2.54 15.63 -19.37
CA PRO A 179 1.33 16.39 -19.64
C PRO A 179 0.95 17.40 -18.54
N SER A 180 1.20 17.05 -17.27
CA SER A 180 0.96 17.96 -16.15
C SER A 180 1.85 19.19 -16.23
N CYS A 181 3.18 19.01 -16.25
CA CYS A 181 4.11 20.14 -16.31
C CYS A 181 3.98 20.97 -17.58
N CYS A 182 3.63 20.32 -18.71
CA CYS A 182 3.37 21.02 -19.96
C CYS A 182 2.13 21.93 -19.83
N ASN A 183 1.05 21.43 -19.23
CA ASN A 183 -0.16 22.22 -19.00
C ASN A 183 0.08 23.38 -18.03
N ASP A 184 0.79 23.12 -16.93
CA ASP A 184 1.11 24.17 -15.94
C ASP A 184 1.95 25.29 -16.57
N TYR A 185 2.99 24.91 -17.34
CA TYR A 185 3.82 25.86 -18.08
C TYR A 185 3.01 26.68 -19.09
N MET A 186 2.08 26.04 -19.81
CA MET A 186 1.22 26.74 -20.76
C MET A 186 0.23 27.68 -20.05
N GLN A 187 -0.28 27.34 -18.87
CA GLN A 187 -1.19 28.21 -18.11
C GLN A 187 -0.48 29.40 -17.46
N GLU A 188 0.78 29.23 -17.07
CA GLU A 188 1.54 30.28 -16.40
C GLU A 188 2.17 31.28 -17.38
N TYR A 189 2.42 30.87 -18.62
CA TYR A 189 3.18 31.65 -19.60
C TYR A 189 2.50 31.89 -20.96
N CYS A 190 1.27 31.43 -21.19
CA CYS A 190 0.45 31.76 -22.38
C CYS A 190 -0.88 32.42 -22.00
#